data_AF-G2FI20-F1
#
_entry.id   AF-G2FI20-F1
#
_cell.length_a   1.000
_cell.length_b   1.000
_cell.length_c   1.000
_cell.angle_alpha   90.00
_cell.angle_beta   90.00
_cell.angle_gamma   90.00
#
_symmetry.space_group_name_H-M   'P 1'
#
loop_
_entity.id
_entity.type
_entity.pdbx_description
1 polymer ?
#
loop_
_entity_poly.entity_id
_entity_poly.type
_entity_poly.pdbx_seq_one_letter_code
_entity_poly.pdbx_strand_id
1 'polypeptide(L)'
;MAGLLSMPDQDAREIIQGLAEQHPWLAEAAEELGSTPLEQWQGEYTRLFISGFPKTACPPYESAYRSGTMQGPTVAKLERLYAQLGMRSSEMPADYLGVMLECAALLEDGQQRPELRQRLWDEHLSRWLADFANDLSQQSELALYRALGLQLLGLSADRAGHE
;
A
#
# COMPACT_ATOMS: atom_id res chain seq x y z
N MET A 1 -2.75 -6.70 -3.01
CA MET A 1 -1.73 -5.76 -2.48
C MET A 1 -2.23 -4.99 -1.27
N ALA A 2 -3.40 -4.34 -1.29
CA ALA A 2 -3.92 -3.55 -0.15
C ALA A 2 -3.89 -4.30 1.20
N GLY A 3 -4.39 -5.54 1.24
CA GLY A 3 -4.38 -6.36 2.47
C GLY A 3 -3.00 -6.69 3.05
N LEU A 4 -1.92 -6.52 2.28
CA LEU A 4 -0.53 -6.72 2.75
C LEU A 4 -0.03 -5.54 3.59
N LEU A 5 -0.76 -4.42 3.61
CA LEU A 5 -0.47 -3.25 4.43
C LEU A 5 -1.23 -3.26 5.76
N SER A 6 -1.99 -4.32 6.05
CA SER A 6 -2.73 -4.49 7.32
C SER A 6 -1.91 -5.26 8.35
N MET A 7 -2.18 -5.02 9.64
CA MET A 7 -1.54 -5.77 10.73
C MET A 7 -1.80 -7.27 10.55
N PRO A 8 -0.75 -8.12 10.50
CA PRO A 8 -0.95 -9.55 10.36
C PRO A 8 -1.59 -10.14 11.62
N ASP A 9 -2.58 -11.00 11.42
CA ASP A 9 -3.23 -11.81 12.44
C ASP A 9 -2.89 -13.30 12.26
N GLN A 10 -3.61 -14.18 12.95
CA GLN A 10 -3.37 -15.63 12.89
C GLN A 10 -3.65 -16.22 11.50
N ASP A 11 -4.54 -15.61 10.72
CA ASP A 11 -4.98 -16.10 9.42
C ASP A 11 -4.09 -15.57 8.29
N ALA A 12 -3.37 -14.47 8.54
CA ALA A 12 -2.51 -13.82 7.55
C ALA A 12 -1.53 -14.78 6.87
N ARG A 13 -0.97 -15.76 7.59
CA ARG A 13 -0.03 -16.73 6.98
C ARG A 13 -0.70 -17.60 5.91
N GLU A 14 -1.89 -18.12 6.20
CA GLU A 14 -2.64 -18.95 5.25
C GLU A 14 -3.02 -18.13 4.01
N ILE A 15 -3.41 -16.87 4.22
CA ILE A 15 -3.70 -15.93 3.13
C ILE A 15 -2.46 -15.72 2.24
N ILE A 16 -1.28 -15.46 2.82
CA ILE A 16 -0.05 -15.28 2.03
C ILE A 16 0.30 -16.56 1.25
N GLN A 17 0.16 -17.73 1.86
CA GLN A 17 0.40 -19.01 1.18
C GLN A 17 -0.52 -19.19 -0.02
N GLY A 18 -1.83 -18.97 0.14
CA GLY A 18 -2.79 -19.05 -0.97
C GLY A 18 -2.57 -17.99 -2.05
N LEU A 19 -2.12 -16.79 -1.68
CA LEU A 19 -1.76 -15.75 -2.64
C LEU A 19 -0.49 -16.11 -3.42
N ALA A 20 0.50 -16.75 -2.79
CA ALA A 20 1.76 -17.13 -3.43
C ALA A 20 1.57 -18.13 -4.58
N GLU A 21 0.49 -18.94 -4.56
CA GLU A 21 0.13 -19.83 -5.67
C GLU A 21 -0.21 -19.06 -6.95
N GLN A 22 -0.80 -17.87 -6.81
CA GLN A 22 -1.24 -17.02 -7.92
C GLN A 22 -0.23 -15.91 -8.25
N HIS A 23 0.65 -15.61 -7.30
CA HIS A 23 1.59 -14.50 -7.35
C HIS A 23 3.01 -14.99 -7.00
N PRO A 24 3.81 -15.41 -8.00
CA PRO A 24 5.13 -16.00 -7.77
C PRO A 24 6.10 -15.10 -6.99
N TRP A 25 5.92 -13.78 -7.04
CA TRP A 25 6.73 -12.82 -6.28
C TRP A 25 6.54 -12.92 -4.75
N LEU A 26 5.50 -13.61 -4.28
CA LEU A 26 5.26 -13.90 -2.87
C LEU A 26 5.84 -15.24 -2.40
N ALA A 27 6.41 -16.06 -3.30
CA ALA A 27 6.86 -17.42 -2.95
C ALA A 27 7.91 -17.44 -1.84
N GLU A 28 8.95 -16.60 -1.96
CA GLU A 28 9.99 -16.44 -0.93
C GLU A 28 9.40 -15.96 0.40
N ALA A 29 8.50 -14.98 0.33
CA ALA A 29 7.82 -14.44 1.50
C ALA A 29 6.96 -15.50 2.21
N ALA A 30 6.24 -16.33 1.47
CA ALA A 30 5.42 -17.40 2.03
C ALA A 30 6.28 -18.47 2.74
N GLU A 31 7.45 -18.79 2.20
CA GLU A 31 8.41 -19.71 2.82
C GLU A 31 9.01 -19.13 4.11
N GLU A 32 9.55 -17.91 4.05
CA GLU A 32 10.11 -17.20 5.21
C GLU A 32 9.07 -17.06 6.32
N LEU A 33 7.87 -16.60 5.97
CA LEU A 33 6.78 -16.43 6.92
C LEU A 33 6.29 -17.75 7.47
N GLY A 34 6.45 -18.88 6.79
CA GLY A 34 6.09 -20.22 7.30
C GLY A 34 6.80 -20.60 8.60
N SER A 35 7.98 -20.02 8.85
CA SER A 35 8.79 -20.28 10.05
C SER A 35 8.95 -19.07 10.98
N THR A 36 8.56 -17.88 10.54
CA THR A 36 8.65 -16.63 11.32
C THR A 36 7.54 -16.54 12.37
N PRO A 37 7.82 -16.41 13.68
CA PRO A 37 6.78 -16.21 14.69
C PRO A 37 5.88 -15.01 14.38
N LEU A 38 4.57 -15.10 14.67
CA LEU A 38 3.62 -14.03 14.36
C LEU A 38 4.00 -12.72 15.06
N GLU A 39 4.49 -12.80 16.30
CA GLU A 39 4.94 -11.65 17.08
C GLU A 39 6.12 -10.93 16.42
N GLN A 40 7.01 -11.68 15.76
CA GLN A 40 8.12 -11.09 15.01
C GLN A 40 7.60 -10.37 13.75
N TRP A 41 6.64 -10.97 13.04
CA TRP A 41 6.02 -10.33 11.88
C TRP A 41 5.24 -9.06 12.26
N GLN A 42 4.46 -9.12 13.33
CA GLN A 42 3.77 -7.94 13.89
C GLN A 42 4.75 -6.87 14.38
N GLY A 43 5.89 -7.27 14.95
CA GLY A 43 6.97 -6.38 15.34
C GLY A 43 7.55 -5.63 14.15
N GLU A 44 7.86 -6.33 13.06
CA GLU A 44 8.31 -5.71 11.81
C GLU A 44 7.26 -4.77 11.21
N TYR A 45 6.00 -5.21 11.15
CA TYR A 45 4.89 -4.37 10.69
C TYR A 45 4.82 -3.05 11.49
N THR A 46 4.89 -3.16 12.81
CA THR A 46 4.83 -2.00 13.71
C THR A 46 6.01 -1.07 13.47
N ARG A 47 7.23 -1.62 13.35
CA ARG A 47 8.46 -0.85 13.09
C ARG A 47 8.40 -0.08 11.77
N LEU A 48 7.88 -0.71 10.71
CA LEU A 48 7.78 -0.11 9.38
C LEU A 48 6.68 0.94 9.31
N PHE A 49 5.46 0.61 9.75
CA PHE A 49 4.26 1.39 9.39
C PHE A 49 3.65 2.20 10.53
N ILE A 50 3.83 1.80 11.79
CA ILE A 50 3.18 2.45 12.93
C ILE A 50 4.17 3.32 13.69
N SER A 51 5.18 2.71 14.32
CA SER A 51 6.09 3.38 15.23
C SER A 51 7.50 2.81 15.10
N GLY A 52 8.38 3.64 14.53
CA GLY A 52 9.83 3.40 14.47
C GLY A 52 10.59 4.49 15.23
N PHE A 53 11.77 4.15 15.77
CA PHE A 53 12.70 5.12 16.34
C PHE A 53 13.87 5.35 15.37
N PRO A 54 14.32 6.59 15.10
CA PRO A 54 13.83 7.88 15.61
C PRO A 54 12.58 8.42 14.88
N LYS A 55 12.19 7.81 13.75
CA LYS A 55 10.96 8.08 13.01
C LYS A 55 10.42 6.78 12.43
N THR A 56 9.11 6.69 12.22
CA THR A 56 8.50 5.57 11.47
C THR A 56 9.13 5.49 10.09
N ALA A 57 9.60 4.30 9.71
CA ALA A 57 10.44 4.12 8.53
C ALA A 57 9.66 4.33 7.23
N CYS A 58 8.45 3.78 7.16
CA CYS A 58 7.63 3.75 5.96
C CYS A 58 6.16 4.07 6.31
N PRO A 59 5.82 5.27 6.84
CA PRO A 59 4.44 5.58 7.20
C PRO A 59 3.54 5.52 5.95
N PRO A 60 2.55 4.61 5.86
CA PRO A 60 1.82 4.33 4.61
C PRO A 60 0.73 5.37 4.30
N TYR A 61 1.06 6.65 4.41
CA TYR A 61 0.15 7.78 4.24
C TYR A 61 0.73 8.78 3.25
N GLU A 62 -0.09 9.22 2.30
CA GLU A 62 0.27 10.28 1.37
C GLU A 62 0.73 11.55 2.12
N SER A 63 0.03 11.92 3.19
CA SER A 63 0.34 13.11 3.98
C SER A 63 1.72 13.06 4.65
N ALA A 64 2.23 11.88 4.99
CA ALA A 64 3.55 11.72 5.60
C ALA A 64 4.68 12.01 4.60
N TYR A 65 4.52 11.53 3.37
CA TYR A 65 5.52 11.72 2.30
C TYR A 65 5.41 13.10 1.63
N ARG A 66 4.21 13.66 1.53
CA ARG A 66 3.96 14.96 0.88
C ARG A 66 4.03 16.16 1.83
N SER A 67 4.69 16.03 2.98
CA SER A 67 4.84 17.04 4.04
C SER A 67 5.11 18.45 3.46
N GLY A 68 4.06 19.28 3.32
CA GLY A 68 4.11 20.56 2.62
C GLY A 68 2.78 21.00 1.99
N THR A 69 1.87 20.07 1.66
CA THR A 69 0.49 20.39 1.26
C THR A 69 -0.44 20.44 2.46
N MET A 70 -1.32 21.45 2.51
CA MET A 70 -2.38 21.56 3.52
C MET A 70 -3.17 20.24 3.54
N GLN A 71 -3.12 19.50 4.65
CA GLN A 71 -3.63 18.11 4.75
C GLN A 71 -5.13 18.02 4.44
N GLY A 72 -5.92 19.02 4.86
CA GLY A 72 -7.38 19.05 4.69
C GLY A 72 -7.85 18.95 3.23
N PRO A 73 -7.36 19.81 2.31
CA PRO A 73 -7.72 19.73 0.89
C PRO A 73 -7.43 18.39 0.20
N THR A 74 -6.33 17.71 0.53
CA THR A 74 -5.95 16.44 -0.10
C THR A 74 -6.86 15.29 0.37
N VAL A 75 -7.09 15.17 1.68
CA VAL A 75 -7.98 14.15 2.25
C VAL A 75 -9.41 14.31 1.74
N ALA A 76 -9.95 15.53 1.72
CA ALA A 76 -11.30 15.78 1.22
C ALA A 76 -11.48 15.45 -0.28
N LYS A 77 -10.42 15.56 -1.09
CA LYS A 77 -10.44 15.13 -2.50
C LYS A 77 -10.54 13.61 -2.62
N LEU A 78 -9.78 12.87 -1.82
CA LEU A 78 -9.83 11.40 -1.77
C LEU A 78 -11.21 10.92 -1.33
N GLU A 79 -11.76 11.49 -0.25
CA GLU A 79 -13.10 11.14 0.23
C GLU A 79 -14.18 11.32 -0.87
N ARG A 80 -14.11 12.43 -1.63
CA ARG A 80 -15.02 12.66 -2.76
C ARG A 80 -14.81 11.68 -3.91
N LEU A 81 -13.58 11.26 -4.16
CA LEU A 81 -13.25 10.26 -5.18
C LEU A 81 -13.84 8.90 -4.78
N TYR A 82 -13.63 8.48 -3.54
CA TYR A 82 -14.18 7.24 -2.98
C TYR A 82 -15.72 7.23 -2.98
N ALA A 83 -16.35 8.34 -2.60
CA ALA A 83 -17.79 8.49 -2.62
C ALA A 83 -18.37 8.33 -4.04
N GLN A 84 -17.69 8.83 -5.08
CA GLN A 84 -18.12 8.65 -6.47
C GLN A 84 -18.09 7.19 -6.93
N LEU A 85 -17.23 6.37 -6.33
CA LEU A 85 -17.13 4.94 -6.57
C LEU A 85 -18.07 4.11 -5.69
N GLY A 86 -18.82 4.75 -4.79
CA GLY A 86 -19.69 4.05 -3.84
C GLY A 86 -18.91 3.31 -2.75
N MET A 87 -17.61 3.61 -2.58
CA MET A 87 -16.83 3.07 -1.48
C MET A 87 -17.36 3.62 -0.15
N ARG A 88 -17.47 2.74 0.85
CA ARG A 88 -17.90 3.14 2.19
C ARG A 88 -16.76 3.84 2.92
N SER A 89 -17.10 4.65 3.90
CA SER A 89 -16.11 5.21 4.83
C SER A 89 -15.32 4.06 5.46
N SER A 90 -14.00 4.11 5.33
CA SER A 90 -13.09 3.21 6.04
C SER A 90 -12.85 3.73 7.46
N GLU A 91 -12.46 2.85 8.38
CA GLU A 91 -11.90 3.27 9.68
C GLU A 91 -10.49 3.87 9.51
N MET A 92 -9.83 3.54 8.40
CA MET A 92 -8.54 4.11 8.03
C MET A 92 -8.71 5.50 7.39
N PRO A 93 -7.76 6.43 7.64
CA PRO A 93 -7.73 7.71 6.94
C PRO A 93 -7.76 7.54 5.42
N ALA A 94 -8.43 8.46 4.72
CA ALA A 94 -8.61 8.36 3.27
C ALA A 94 -7.28 8.34 2.49
N ASP A 95 -6.23 8.96 3.04
CA ASP A 95 -4.88 9.07 2.46
C ASP A 95 -3.96 7.89 2.82
N TYR A 96 -4.49 6.87 3.48
CA TYR A 96 -3.79 5.61 3.73
C TYR A 96 -3.67 4.79 2.44
N LEU A 97 -2.48 4.27 2.17
CA LEU A 97 -2.17 3.58 0.92
C LEU A 97 -3.05 2.35 0.66
N GLY A 98 -3.38 1.58 1.69
CA GLY A 98 -4.25 0.41 1.53
C GLY A 98 -5.60 0.78 0.91
N VAL A 99 -6.22 1.87 1.39
CA VAL A 99 -7.51 2.37 0.86
C VAL A 99 -7.35 2.86 -0.57
N MET A 100 -6.26 3.56 -0.90
CA MET A 100 -5.99 3.97 -2.28
C MET A 100 -5.77 2.79 -3.23
N LEU A 101 -5.11 1.73 -2.78
CA LEU A 101 -4.92 0.51 -3.58
C LEU A 101 -6.23 -0.28 -3.77
N GLU A 102 -7.11 -0.31 -2.77
CA GLU A 102 -8.48 -0.84 -2.94
C GLU A 102 -9.26 -0.05 -3.98
N CYS A 103 -9.20 1.29 -3.91
CA CYS A 103 -9.80 2.17 -4.90
C CYS A 103 -9.22 1.92 -6.29
N ALA A 104 -7.90 1.76 -6.42
CA ALA A 104 -7.25 1.45 -7.68
C ALA A 104 -7.73 0.11 -8.25
N ALA A 105 -7.81 -0.94 -7.43
CA ALA A 105 -8.31 -2.26 -7.86
C ALA A 105 -9.77 -2.19 -8.34
N LEU A 106 -10.64 -1.47 -7.63
CA LEU A 106 -12.03 -1.26 -8.06
C LEU A 106 -12.13 -0.54 -9.41
N LEU A 107 -11.22 0.42 -9.65
CA LEU A 107 -11.13 1.13 -10.93
C LEU A 107 -10.54 0.27 -12.05
N GLU A 108 -9.75 -0.77 -11.73
CA GLU A 108 -9.26 -1.79 -12.68
C GLU A 108 -10.37 -2.74 -13.13
N ASP A 109 -11.19 -3.21 -12.19
CA ASP A 109 -12.28 -4.17 -12.47
C ASP A 109 -13.52 -3.50 -13.10
N GLY A 110 -13.74 -2.21 -12.82
CA GLY A 110 -14.89 -1.46 -13.30
C GLY A 110 -14.76 -1.00 -14.76
N GLN A 111 -15.82 -1.18 -15.55
CA GLN A 111 -15.88 -0.58 -16.90
C GLN A 111 -15.87 0.96 -16.83
N GLN A 112 -14.88 1.57 -17.48
CA GLN A 112 -14.86 2.94 -18.02
C GLN A 112 -15.06 4.11 -17.03
N ARG A 113 -14.15 4.28 -16.06
CA ARG A 113 -13.93 5.57 -15.39
C ARG A 113 -12.47 6.05 -15.48
N PRO A 114 -11.92 6.19 -16.70
CA PRO A 114 -10.52 6.55 -16.90
C PRO A 114 -10.15 7.86 -16.20
N GLU A 115 -11.08 8.81 -16.12
CA GLU A 115 -10.85 10.10 -15.46
C GLU A 115 -10.65 9.97 -13.94
N LEU A 116 -11.42 9.09 -13.27
CA LEU A 116 -11.23 8.88 -11.82
C LEU A 116 -9.95 8.13 -11.53
N ARG A 117 -9.59 7.18 -12.41
CA ARG A 117 -8.31 6.49 -12.36
C ARG A 117 -7.16 7.46 -12.53
N GLN A 118 -7.18 8.28 -13.58
CA GLN A 118 -6.16 9.29 -13.82
C GLN A 118 -6.01 10.23 -12.63
N ARG A 119 -7.12 10.73 -12.07
CA ARG A 119 -7.09 11.59 -10.88
C ARG A 119 -6.49 10.91 -9.65
N LEU A 120 -6.81 9.64 -9.41
CA LEU A 120 -6.20 8.88 -8.31
C LEU A 120 -4.68 8.80 -8.49
N TRP A 121 -4.21 8.48 -9.70
CA TRP A 121 -2.78 8.36 -9.97
C TRP A 121 -2.07 9.72 -9.93
N ASP A 122 -2.49 10.68 -10.76
CA ASP A 122 -1.80 11.96 -10.96
C ASP A 122 -1.85 12.86 -9.72
N GLU A 123 -2.99 12.88 -9.02
CA GLU A 123 -3.16 13.76 -7.86
C GLU A 123 -2.67 13.11 -6.56
N HIS A 124 -2.74 11.77 -6.42
CA HIS A 124 -2.62 11.09 -5.13
C HIS A 124 -1.59 9.97 -5.01
N LEU A 125 -1.13 9.31 -6.09
CA LEU A 125 -0.16 8.20 -5.99
C LEU A 125 1.21 8.55 -6.59
N SER A 126 1.25 9.13 -7.79
CA SER A 126 2.49 9.31 -8.57
C SER A 126 3.55 10.18 -7.88
N ARG A 127 3.16 11.02 -6.92
CA ARG A 127 4.06 11.97 -6.25
C ARG A 127 4.84 11.39 -5.08
N TRP A 128 4.51 10.19 -4.62
CA TRP A 128 5.11 9.65 -3.40
C TRP A 128 5.17 8.12 -3.34
N LEU A 129 4.38 7.42 -4.15
CA LEU A 129 4.34 5.95 -4.13
C LEU A 129 5.72 5.34 -4.41
N ALA A 130 6.49 5.94 -5.34
CA ALA A 130 7.84 5.48 -5.63
C ALA A 130 8.80 5.64 -4.44
N ASP A 131 8.70 6.76 -3.71
CA ASP A 131 9.52 7.00 -2.52
C ASP A 131 9.16 6.02 -1.40
N PHE A 132 7.86 5.82 -1.14
CA PHE A 132 7.38 4.81 -0.20
C PHE A 132 7.84 3.40 -0.57
N ALA A 133 7.72 3.04 -1.86
CA ALA A 133 8.12 1.73 -2.37
C ALA A 133 9.62 1.47 -2.19
N ASN A 134 10.44 2.49 -2.48
CA ASN A 134 11.88 2.45 -2.26
C ASN A 134 12.20 2.29 -0.77
N ASP A 135 11.63 3.12 0.10
CA ASP A 135 11.84 3.02 1.55
C ASP A 135 11.46 1.62 2.06
N LEU A 136 10.30 1.10 1.64
CA LEU A 136 9.81 -0.21 2.05
C LEU A 136 10.75 -1.34 1.62
N SER A 137 11.26 -1.27 0.39
CA SER A 137 12.19 -2.26 -0.14
C SER A 137 13.56 -2.26 0.56
N GLN A 138 14.03 -1.09 0.99
CA GLN A 138 15.36 -0.92 1.59
C GLN A 138 15.35 -1.13 3.10
N GLN A 139 14.26 -0.74 3.76
CA GLN A 139 14.16 -0.75 5.22
C GLN A 139 13.62 -2.07 5.78
N SER A 140 13.03 -2.94 4.96
CA SER A 140 12.40 -4.15 5.47
C SER A 140 13.34 -5.33 5.69
N GLU A 141 13.16 -5.95 6.85
CA GLU A 141 13.82 -7.17 7.27
C GLU A 141 13.10 -8.43 6.77
N LEU A 142 11.82 -8.34 6.40
CA LEU A 142 11.04 -9.47 5.85
C LEU A 142 10.91 -9.40 4.33
N ALA A 143 11.05 -10.56 3.68
CA ALA A 143 10.92 -10.73 2.23
C ALA A 143 9.54 -10.24 1.73
N LEU A 144 8.49 -10.41 2.53
CA LEU A 144 7.15 -9.94 2.20
C LEU A 144 7.12 -8.45 1.84
N TYR A 145 7.61 -7.61 2.73
CA TYR A 145 7.52 -6.16 2.52
C TYR A 145 8.56 -5.67 1.52
N ARG A 146 9.73 -6.31 1.45
CA ARG A 146 10.69 -6.05 0.36
C ARG A 146 10.06 -6.27 -1.01
N ALA A 147 9.42 -7.43 -1.18
CA ALA A 147 8.76 -7.79 -2.43
C ALA A 147 7.57 -6.86 -2.73
N LEU A 148 6.77 -6.50 -1.72
CA LEU A 148 5.70 -5.50 -1.85
C LEU A 148 6.24 -4.15 -2.33
N GLY A 149 7.36 -3.67 -1.75
CA GLY A 149 8.02 -2.45 -2.20
C GLY A 149 8.39 -2.50 -3.68
N LEU A 150 9.01 -3.60 -4.14
CA LEU A 150 9.36 -3.78 -5.55
C LEU A 150 8.12 -3.81 -6.48
N GLN A 151 7.03 -4.45 -6.06
CA GLN A 151 5.78 -4.46 -6.83
C GLN A 151 5.16 -3.06 -6.94
N LEU A 152 5.15 -2.30 -5.84
CA LEU A 152 4.63 -0.92 -5.84
C LEU A 152 5.52 0.00 -6.68
N LEU A 153 6.84 -0.20 -6.68
CA LEU A 153 7.76 0.54 -7.52
C LEU A 153 7.50 0.28 -9.01
N GLY A 154 7.34 -0.99 -9.41
CA GLY A 154 6.96 -1.36 -10.78
C GLY A 154 5.63 -0.72 -11.19
N LEU A 155 4.62 -0.77 -10.32
CA LEU A 155 3.32 -0.15 -10.54
C LEU A 155 3.43 1.37 -10.75
N SER A 156 4.32 2.04 -10.01
CA SER A 156 4.56 3.48 -10.16
C SER A 156 5.23 3.82 -11.49
N ALA A 157 6.15 2.96 -11.97
CA ALA A 157 6.89 3.17 -13.21
C ALA A 157 6.02 2.94 -14.46
N ASP A 158 5.22 1.88 -14.47
CA ASP A 158 4.33 1.56 -15.60
C ASP A 158 3.31 2.69 -15.87
N ARG A 159 2.92 3.42 -14.83
CA ARG A 159 1.96 4.53 -14.91
C ARG A 159 2.59 5.86 -15.28
N ALA A 160 3.90 6.06 -15.05
CA ALA A 160 4.62 7.25 -15.50
C ALA A 160 4.95 7.21 -17.01
N GLY A 161 4.99 6.02 -17.62
CA GLY A 161 5.29 5.83 -19.05
C GLY A 161 4.12 6.02 -20.01
N HIS A 162 2.91 6.35 -19.49
CA HIS A 162 1.69 6.57 -20.27
C HIS A 162 1.28 8.06 -20.31
N GLU A 163 2.26 8.97 -20.35
CA GLU A 163 2.08 10.42 -20.62
C GLU A 163 2.48 10.78 -22.05
#